data_AF-X6N994-F1
#
_entry.id   AF-X6N994-F1
#
_cell.length_a   1.000
_cell.length_b   1.000
_cell.length_c   1.000
_cell.angle_alpha   90.00
_cell.angle_beta   90.00
_cell.angle_gamma   90.00
#
_symmetry.space_group_name_H-M   'P 1'
#
loop_
_entity.id
_entity.type
_entity.pdbx_description
1 polymer ?
#
loop_
_entity_poly.entity_id
_entity_poly.type
_entity_poly.pdbx_seq_one_letter_code
_entity_poly.pdbx_strand_id
1 'polypeptide(L)'
;MAVSLRRKTFDLDNIAKQIAENVEIKDRTHHFRLHKQCFVGSDVVKYFIITGLAKNVSEAVWLGNLLIKEDYIKHVAYAHGFKNEKLLYEFTEEMKERASRSALLSISFSPNENILISDEELEELGYAIYHSSLIKDR
;
A
#
# COMPACT_ATOMS: atom_id res chain seq x y z
N MET A 1 -22.82 26.89 4.38
CA MET A 1 -21.69 26.56 5.28
C MET A 1 -21.04 25.27 4.78
N ALA A 2 -20.00 25.37 3.95
CA ALA A 2 -19.26 24.19 3.52
C ALA A 2 -18.28 23.82 4.65
N VAL A 3 -18.56 22.73 5.35
CA VAL A 3 -17.64 22.17 6.34
C VAL A 3 -16.41 21.69 5.57
N SER A 4 -15.32 22.44 5.69
CA SER A 4 -14.00 22.03 5.24
C SER A 4 -13.59 20.79 6.04
N LEU A 5 -13.94 19.60 5.54
CA LEU A 5 -13.41 18.34 6.03
C LEU A 5 -11.91 18.38 5.69
N ARG A 6 -11.06 18.67 6.69
CA ARG A 6 -9.64 18.32 6.62
C ARG A 6 -9.59 16.85 6.23
N ARG A 7 -9.20 16.56 4.99
CA ARG A 7 -8.86 15.19 4.58
C ARG A 7 -7.75 14.77 5.51
N LYS A 8 -8.04 13.85 6.44
CA LYS A 8 -7.00 13.13 7.15
C LYS A 8 -6.30 12.32 6.06
N THR A 9 -5.13 12.77 5.62
CA THR A 9 -4.33 12.04 4.64
C THR A 9 -3.78 10.84 5.37
N PHE A 10 -4.40 9.68 5.16
CA PHE A 10 -3.85 8.43 5.63
C PHE A 10 -2.69 8.06 4.71
N ASP A 11 -1.51 7.92 5.29
CA ASP A 11 -0.36 7.33 4.60
C ASP A 11 -0.60 5.82 4.49
N LEU A 12 -1.23 5.41 3.38
CA LEU A 12 -1.62 4.03 3.14
C LEU A 12 -0.40 3.12 2.96
N ASP A 13 0.69 3.65 2.40
CA ASP A 13 1.97 2.94 2.29
C ASP A 13 2.52 2.58 3.67
N ASN A 14 2.59 3.56 4.58
CA ASN A 14 3.06 3.33 5.94
C ASN A 14 2.13 2.37 6.70
N ILE A 15 0.81 2.49 6.52
CA ILE A 15 -0.15 1.58 7.15
C ILE A 15 0.02 0.14 6.62
N ALA A 16 0.21 -0.03 5.31
CA ALA A 16 0.43 -1.35 4.72
C ALA A 16 1.74 -2.00 5.23
N LYS A 17 2.82 -1.21 5.36
CA LYS A 17 4.08 -1.66 5.98
C LYS A 17 3.89 -2.06 7.44
N GLN A 18 3.16 -1.24 8.20
CA GLN A 18 2.84 -1.53 9.59
C GLN A 18 2.06 -2.84 9.75
N ILE A 19 1.09 -3.12 8.87
CA ILE A 19 0.42 -4.42 8.85
C ILE A 19 1.43 -5.53 8.57
N ALA A 20 2.32 -5.32 7.60
CA ALA A 20 3.29 -6.35 7.22
C ALA A 20 4.27 -6.71 8.35
N GLU A 21 4.63 -5.74 9.18
CA GLU A 21 5.58 -5.92 10.28
C GLU A 21 4.93 -6.38 11.59
N ASN A 22 3.68 -6.00 11.84
CA ASN A 22 3.05 -6.16 13.16
C ASN A 22 1.88 -7.15 13.19
N VAL A 23 1.40 -7.63 12.04
CA VAL A 23 0.33 -8.63 11.94
C VAL A 23 0.93 -9.96 11.49
N GLU A 24 0.38 -11.07 12.02
CA GLU A 24 0.89 -12.40 11.72
C GLU A 24 0.66 -12.80 10.25
N ILE A 25 1.73 -12.66 9.45
CA ILE A 25 1.82 -13.18 8.10
C ILE A 25 2.33 -14.63 8.15
N LYS A 26 1.53 -15.56 7.64
CA LYS A 26 1.96 -16.95 7.46
C LYS A 26 1.19 -17.64 6.34
N ASP A 27 1.77 -18.72 5.87
CA ASP A 27 1.14 -19.61 4.91
C ASP A 27 -0.01 -20.36 5.62
N ARG A 28 -1.20 -20.37 5.01
CA ARG A 28 -2.37 -21.05 5.55
C ARG A 28 -3.02 -21.90 4.46
N THR A 29 -3.38 -23.14 4.79
CA THR A 29 -4.11 -24.02 3.88
C THR A 29 -5.60 -23.93 4.18
N HIS A 30 -6.40 -23.60 3.18
CA HIS A 30 -7.86 -23.54 3.28
C HIS A 30 -8.49 -24.21 2.05
N HIS A 31 -9.48 -25.09 2.25
CA HIS A 31 -10.11 -25.90 1.18
C HIS A 31 -9.12 -26.51 0.17
N PHE A 32 -8.07 -27.17 0.68
CA PHE A 32 -7.02 -27.81 -0.14
C PHE A 32 -6.19 -26.86 -1.01
N ARG A 33 -6.29 -25.55 -0.80
CA ARG A 33 -5.42 -24.55 -1.42
C ARG A 33 -4.48 -23.95 -0.40
N LEU A 34 -3.21 -23.89 -0.75
CA LEU A 34 -2.19 -23.19 0.03
C LEU A 34 -2.23 -21.71 -0.35
N HIS A 35 -2.45 -20.87 0.66
CA HIS A 35 -2.38 -19.41 0.53
C HIS A 35 -1.11 -18.93 1.23
N LYS A 36 -0.16 -18.43 0.44
CA LYS A 36 1.14 -18.01 0.94
C LYS A 36 1.07 -16.58 1.48
N GLN A 37 1.83 -16.31 2.53
CA GLN A 37 2.00 -14.97 3.12
C GLN A 37 0.68 -14.20 3.31
N CYS A 38 -0.33 -14.89 3.85
CA CYS A 38 -1.63 -14.29 4.13
C CYS A 38 -1.74 -13.82 5.58
N PHE A 39 -2.75 -13.02 5.86
CA PHE A 39 -3.12 -12.57 7.20
C PHE A 39 -4.64 -12.58 7.39
N VAL A 40 -5.10 -12.46 8.64
CA VAL A 40 -6.53 -12.53 8.99
C VAL A 40 -7.10 -11.13 9.16
N GLY A 41 -8.27 -10.87 8.55
CA GLY A 41 -8.93 -9.55 8.61
C GLY A 41 -9.22 -9.07 10.04
N SER A 42 -9.70 -9.96 10.91
CA SER A 42 -9.94 -9.63 12.33
C SER A 42 -8.68 -9.23 13.10
N ASP A 43 -7.52 -9.78 12.73
CA ASP A 43 -6.26 -9.46 13.39
C ASP A 43 -5.77 -8.06 12.99
N VAL A 44 -5.98 -7.67 11.74
CA VAL A 44 -5.72 -6.31 11.25
C VAL A 44 -6.65 -5.30 11.92
N VAL A 45 -7.93 -5.60 12.09
CA VAL A 45 -8.87 -4.72 12.82
C VAL A 45 -8.44 -4.53 14.27
N LYS A 46 -8.05 -5.62 14.94
CA LYS A 46 -7.52 -5.56 16.30
C LYS A 46 -6.26 -4.69 16.36
N TYR A 47 -5.35 -4.85 15.40
CA TYR A 47 -4.15 -4.04 15.29
C TYR A 47 -4.48 -2.55 15.13
N PHE A 48 -5.37 -2.18 14.20
CA PHE A 48 -5.76 -0.78 13.97
C PHE A 48 -6.35 -0.11 15.22
N ILE A 49 -7.11 -0.85 16.03
CA ILE A 49 -7.69 -0.32 17.27
C ILE A 49 -6.61 -0.15 18.33
N ILE A 50 -5.72 -1.12 18.50
CA ILE A 50 -4.65 -1.08 19.52
C ILE A 50 -3.66 0.06 19.23
N THR A 51 -3.32 0.30 17.97
CA THR A 51 -2.39 1.37 17.58
C THR A 51 -3.04 2.75 17.46
N GLY A 52 -4.37 2.84 17.60
CA GLY A 52 -5.11 4.09 17.45
C GLY A 52 -5.25 4.58 16.01
N LEU A 53 -4.95 3.74 15.01
CA LEU A 53 -5.24 4.01 13.59
C LEU A 53 -6.75 4.11 13.33
N ALA A 54 -7.56 3.38 14.11
CA ALA A 54 -9.01 3.44 14.10
C ALA A 54 -9.57 3.50 15.52
N LYS A 55 -10.63 4.29 15.74
CA LYS A 55 -11.29 4.44 17.06
C LYS A 55 -12.26 3.30 17.37
N ASN A 56 -12.79 2.66 16.34
CA ASN A 56 -13.77 1.59 16.46
C ASN A 56 -13.66 0.62 15.27
N VAL A 57 -14.38 -0.50 15.38
CA VAL A 57 -14.39 -1.55 14.34
C VAL A 57 -14.87 -1.01 12.99
N SER A 58 -15.86 -0.12 12.97
CA SER A 58 -16.39 0.45 11.72
C SER A 58 -15.34 1.30 10.98
N GLU A 59 -14.58 2.12 11.70
CA GLU A 59 -13.48 2.92 11.13
C GLU A 59 -12.33 2.02 10.66
N ALA A 60 -12.01 0.95 11.41
CA ALA A 60 -11.00 -0.04 11.01
C ALA A 60 -11.42 -0.78 9.74
N VAL A 61 -12.70 -1.17 9.63
CA VAL A 61 -13.25 -1.81 8.44
C VAL A 61 -13.26 -0.84 7.25
N TRP A 62 -13.60 0.42 7.47
CA TRP A 62 -13.53 1.45 6.44
C TRP A 62 -12.08 1.63 5.92
N LEU A 63 -11.11 1.71 6.82
CA LEU A 63 -9.69 1.82 6.47
C LEU A 63 -9.19 0.59 5.70
N GLY A 64 -9.58 -0.62 6.11
CA GLY A 64 -9.26 -1.84 5.37
C GLY A 64 -9.89 -1.89 3.99
N ASN A 65 -11.12 -1.40 3.82
CA ASN A 65 -11.74 -1.28 2.50
C ASN A 65 -11.05 -0.23 1.63
N LEU A 66 -10.54 0.85 2.23
CA LEU A 66 -9.72 1.83 1.52
C LEU A 66 -8.41 1.20 1.03
N LEU A 67 -7.74 0.38 1.84
CA LEU A 67 -6.55 -0.38 1.43
C LEU A 67 -6.84 -1.36 0.28
N ILE A 68 -8.01 -2.00 0.26
CA ILE A 68 -8.43 -2.84 -0.88
C ILE A 68 -8.65 -1.98 -2.12
N LYS A 69 -9.33 -0.84 -1.97
CA LYS A 69 -9.67 0.03 -3.10
C LYS A 69 -8.42 0.59 -3.80
N GLU A 70 -7.40 0.94 -3.02
CA GLU A 70 -6.12 1.45 -3.53
C GLU A 70 -5.10 0.34 -3.85
N ASP A 71 -5.58 -0.92 -3.89
CA ASP A 71 -4.83 -2.12 -4.27
C ASP A 71 -3.56 -2.35 -3.42
N TYR A 72 -3.65 -2.19 -2.10
CA TYR A 72 -2.58 -2.60 -1.17
C TYR A 72 -2.74 -4.05 -0.69
N ILE A 73 -4.00 -4.44 -0.46
CA ILE A 73 -4.38 -5.75 0.04
C ILE A 73 -5.60 -6.24 -0.73
N LYS A 74 -5.82 -7.55 -0.75
CA LYS A 74 -6.99 -8.14 -1.40
C LYS A 74 -7.47 -9.37 -0.66
N HIS A 75 -8.76 -9.65 -0.76
CA HIS A 75 -9.28 -10.93 -0.28
C HIS A 75 -8.72 -12.05 -1.16
N VAL A 76 -8.23 -13.12 -0.54
CA VAL A 76 -7.54 -14.20 -1.25
C VAL A 76 -8.41 -14.87 -2.34
N ALA A 77 -9.73 -14.89 -2.15
CA ALA A 77 -10.67 -15.41 -3.15
C ALA A 77 -11.36 -14.31 -3.99
N TYR A 78 -10.97 -13.04 -3.86
CA TYR A 78 -11.55 -11.87 -4.55
C TYR A 78 -13.07 -11.67 -4.40
N ALA A 79 -13.72 -12.40 -3.48
CA ALA A 79 -15.17 -12.42 -3.33
C ALA A 79 -15.75 -11.27 -2.48
N HIS A 80 -14.94 -10.64 -1.63
CA HIS A 80 -15.43 -9.75 -0.58
C HIS A 80 -14.53 -8.53 -0.40
N GLY A 81 -15.14 -7.43 0.05
CA GLY A 81 -14.41 -6.33 0.67
C GLY A 81 -13.78 -6.73 2.01
N PHE A 82 -13.23 -5.75 2.70
CA PHE A 82 -12.58 -5.95 3.98
C PHE A 82 -13.62 -6.11 5.09
N LYS A 83 -13.45 -7.13 5.94
CA LYS A 83 -14.36 -7.46 7.04
C LYS A 83 -13.59 -7.80 8.32
N ASN A 84 -14.20 -7.48 9.47
CA ASN A 84 -13.73 -7.92 10.79
C ASN A 84 -14.11 -9.39 11.07
N GLU A 85 -13.64 -10.30 10.23
CA GLU A 85 -13.94 -11.73 10.27
C GLU A 85 -12.65 -12.53 10.12
N LYS A 86 -12.71 -13.84 10.35
CA LYS A 86 -11.58 -14.76 10.15
C LYS A 86 -11.35 -15.10 8.66
N LEU A 87 -11.45 -14.09 7.80
CA LEU A 87 -11.19 -14.20 6.36
C LEU A 87 -9.72 -13.92 6.07
N LEU A 88 -9.22 -14.57 5.02
CA LEU A 88 -7.83 -14.45 4.60
C LEU A 88 -7.67 -13.34 3.55
N TYR A 89 -6.65 -12.52 3.79
CA TYR A 89 -6.23 -11.45 2.90
C TYR A 89 -4.75 -11.60 2.60
N GLU A 90 -4.31 -11.10 1.44
CA GLU A 90 -2.92 -11.08 1.01
C GLU A 90 -2.55 -9.70 0.46
N PHE A 91 -1.26 -9.39 0.47
CA PHE A 91 -0.74 -8.19 -0.18
C PHE A 91 -0.77 -8.38 -1.70
N THR A 92 -1.14 -7.31 -2.40
CA THR A 92 -1.20 -7.26 -3.86
C THR A 92 0.22 -7.24 -4.45
N GLU A 93 0.34 -7.58 -5.74
CA GLU A 93 1.62 -7.44 -6.44
C GLU A 93 2.03 -5.97 -6.55
N GLU A 94 1.07 -5.07 -6.72
CA GLU A 94 1.28 -3.63 -6.74
C GLU A 94 1.92 -3.13 -5.43
N MET A 95 1.46 -3.58 -4.26
CA MET A 95 2.10 -3.23 -2.99
C MET A 95 3.54 -3.76 -2.90
N LYS A 96 3.77 -5.00 -3.35
CA LYS A 96 5.13 -5.58 -3.37
C LYS A 96 6.04 -4.79 -4.30
N GLU A 97 5.53 -4.34 -5.44
CA GLU A 97 6.26 -3.52 -6.40
C GLU A 97 6.52 -2.10 -5.87
N ARG A 98 5.57 -1.49 -5.15
CA ARG A 98 5.79 -0.22 -4.43
C ARG A 98 6.85 -0.36 -3.35
N ALA A 99 6.84 -1.47 -2.61
CA ALA A 99 7.86 -1.77 -1.61
C ALA A 99 9.24 -1.97 -2.25
N SER A 100 9.33 -2.64 -3.40
CA SER A 100 10.60 -2.82 -4.11
C SER A 100 11.08 -1.53 -4.78
N ARG A 101 10.20 -0.72 -5.39
CA ARG A 101 10.53 0.61 -5.93
C ARG A 101 11.02 1.57 -4.86
N SER A 102 10.39 1.58 -3.68
CA SER A 102 10.84 2.44 -2.57
C SER A 102 12.17 1.96 -1.99
N ALA A 103 12.41 0.65 -1.92
CA ALA A 103 13.74 0.11 -1.59
C ALA A 103 14.79 0.45 -2.66
N LEU A 104 14.45 0.38 -3.95
CA LEU A 104 15.33 0.77 -5.05
C LEU A 104 15.63 2.28 -5.00
N LEU A 105 14.62 3.14 -4.78
CA LEU A 105 14.80 4.58 -4.65
C LEU A 105 15.66 4.96 -3.43
N SER A 106 15.61 4.17 -2.35
CA SER A 106 16.49 4.33 -1.19
C SER A 106 17.95 3.93 -1.47
N ILE A 107 18.19 3.08 -2.48
CA ILE A 107 19.53 2.77 -3.00
C ILE A 107 19.96 3.86 -4.00
N SER A 108 19.05 4.42 -4.80
CA SER A 108 19.35 5.42 -5.83
C SER A 108 19.53 6.85 -5.30
N PHE A 109 19.03 7.19 -4.11
CA PHE A 109 19.22 8.52 -3.52
C PHE A 109 20.39 8.53 -2.55
N SER A 110 21.58 8.27 -3.09
CA SER A 110 22.83 8.72 -2.49
C SER A 110 23.13 10.09 -3.11
N PRO A 111 23.14 11.20 -2.36
CA PRO A 111 23.36 12.55 -2.91
C PRO A 111 24.71 12.72 -3.63
N ASN A 112 25.59 11.71 -3.59
CA ASN A 112 26.97 11.75 -4.07
C ASN A 112 27.38 10.53 -4.93
N GLU A 113 26.47 9.69 -5.41
CA GLU A 113 26.82 8.66 -6.40
C GLU A 113 26.56 9.16 -7.82
N ASN A 114 27.58 9.12 -8.68
CA ASN A 114 27.42 9.31 -10.12
C ASN A 114 26.54 8.18 -10.65
N ILE A 115 25.26 8.49 -10.86
CA ILE A 115 24.30 7.55 -11.44
C ILE A 115 24.74 7.26 -12.88
N LEU A 116 25.10 6.01 -13.16
CA LEU A 116 25.32 5.52 -14.53
C LEU A 116 23.94 5.32 -15.18
N ILE A 117 23.37 6.41 -15.66
CA ILE A 117 22.14 6.41 -16.45
C ILE A 117 22.52 6.06 -17.89
N SER A 118 21.80 5.15 -18.52
CA SER A 118 21.98 4.89 -19.95
C SER A 118 21.55 6.11 -20.78
N ASP A 119 22.15 6.32 -21.96
CA ASP A 119 21.79 7.47 -22.81
C ASP A 119 20.30 7.49 -23.18
N GLU A 120 19.67 6.30 -23.25
CA GLU A 120 18.25 6.12 -23.56
C GLU A 120 17.33 6.59 -22.41
N GLU A 121 17.70 6.30 -21.16
CA GLU A 121 16.98 6.79 -19.97
C GLU A 121 17.16 8.30 -19.74
N LEU A 122 18.31 8.87 -20.15
CA LEU A 122 18.52 10.32 -20.11
C LEU A 122 17.63 11.06 -21.11
N GLU A 123 17.41 10.51 -22.30
CA GLU A 123 16.48 11.08 -23.29
C GLU A 123 15.03 11.06 -22.78
N GLU A 124 14.61 9.95 -22.17
CA GLU A 124 13.24 9.80 -21.66
C GLU A 124 12.95 10.78 -20.50
N LEU A 125 13.90 10.94 -19.58
CA LEU A 125 13.82 11.93 -18.51
C LEU A 125 13.84 13.37 -19.03
N GLY A 126 14.69 13.67 -20.02
CA GLY A 126 14.73 14.97 -20.68
C GLY A 126 13.39 15.33 -21.32
N TYR A 127 12.75 14.37 -21.99
CA TYR A 127 11.45 14.53 -22.62
C TYR A 127 10.34 14.79 -21.58
N ALA A 128 10.35 14.06 -20.47
CA ALA A 128 9.38 14.22 -19.37
C ALA A 128 9.48 15.59 -18.69
N ILE A 129 10.71 16.07 -18.42
CA ILE A 129 10.94 17.39 -17.80
C ILE A 129 10.55 18.52 -18.75
N TYR A 130 10.89 18.40 -20.03
CA TYR A 130 10.55 19.39 -21.04
C TYR A 130 9.03 19.52 -21.22
N HIS A 131 8.32 18.40 -21.37
CA HIS A 131 6.85 18.41 -21.47
C HIS A 131 6.17 18.87 -20.19
N SER A 132 6.67 18.48 -19.02
CA SER A 132 6.17 18.99 -17.74
C SER A 132 6.33 20.51 -17.63
N SER A 133 7.35 21.10 -18.24
CA SER A 133 7.57 22.55 -18.24
C SER A 133 6.62 23.28 -19.20
N LEU A 134 6.22 22.63 -20.30
CA LEU A 134 5.27 23.21 -21.28
C LEU A 134 3.80 23.18 -20.80
N ILE A 135 3.45 22.31 -19.85
CA ILE A 135 2.08 22.19 -19.32
C ILE A 135 1.78 23.29 -18.29
N LYS A 136 2.81 23.95 -17.72
CA LYS A 136 2.63 24.97 -16.66
C LYS A 136 2.35 26.39 -17.15
N ASP A 137 2.51 26.67 -18.45
CA ASP A 137 2.31 28.00 -19.06
C ASP A 137 1.01 28.13 -19.88
N ARG A 138 -0.07 27.45 -19.48
CA ARG A 138 -1.42 27.65 -20.03
C ARG A 138 -2.47 27.98 -18.97
#